data_AF-I4GTR6-F1
#
_entry.id   AF-I4GTR6-F1
#
_cell.length_a   1.000
_cell.length_b   1.000
_cell.length_c   1.000
_cell.angle_alpha   90.00
_cell.angle_beta   90.00
_cell.angle_gamma   90.00
#
_symmetry.space_group_name_H-M   'P 1'
#
loop_
_entity.id
_entity.type
_entity.pdbx_description
1 polymer ?
#
loop_
_entity_poly.entity_id
_entity_poly.type
_entity_poly.pdbx_seq_one_letter_code
_entity_poly.pdbx_strand_id
1 'polypeptide(L)' 'MGTWEGTIDRETAIWARFYDPEGNLIPLPEEAAQERAAAAQEQLNATQQALEAERQRSQRLAARLREMGIEL' A
#
# COMPACT_ATOMS: atom_id res chain seq x y z
N MET A 1 -14.89 17.31 -19.17
CA MET A 1 -15.40 17.82 -17.88
C MET A 1 -16.89 17.57 -17.85
N GLY A 2 -17.37 16.87 -16.82
CA GLY A 2 -18.74 16.40 -16.72
C GLY A 2 -19.29 16.59 -15.31
N THR A 3 -20.59 16.36 -15.17
CA THR A 3 -21.30 16.46 -13.90
C THR A 3 -21.46 15.07 -13.31
N TRP A 4 -20.91 14.85 -12.11
CA TRP A 4 -21.09 13.62 -11.35
C TRP A 4 -22.06 13.87 -10.20
N GLU A 5 -23.09 13.04 -10.11
CA GLU A 5 -24.03 13.07 -8.98
C GLU A 5 -23.46 12.22 -7.84
N GLY A 6 -23.30 12.83 -6.67
CA GLY A 6 -22.91 12.09 -5.49
C GLY A 6 -22.78 12.96 -4.25
N THR A 7 -22.39 12.33 -3.15
CA THR A 7 -22.36 12.96 -1.82
C THR A 7 -20.93 13.33 -1.45
N ILE A 8 -20.68 14.63 -1.25
CA ILE A 8 -19.42 15.16 -0.72
C ILE A 8 -19.75 15.96 0.54
N ASP A 9 -19.03 15.71 1.64
CA ASP A 9 -19.24 16.37 2.93
C ASP A 9 -20.71 16.32 3.43
N ARG A 10 -21.37 15.17 3.22
CA ARG A 10 -22.80 14.93 3.54
C ARG A 10 -23.80 15.72 2.69
N GLU A 11 -23.35 16.45 1.68
CA GLU A 11 -24.19 17.12 0.70
C GLU A 11 -24.26 16.31 -0.60
N THR A 12 -25.45 15.83 -0.93
CA THR A 12 -25.72 15.16 -2.21
C THR A 12 -26.06 16.22 -3.24
N ALA A 13 -25.17 16.42 -4.21
CA ALA A 13 -25.32 17.42 -5.25
C ALA A 13 -24.69 16.95 -6.56
N ILE A 14 -24.91 17.74 -7.61
CA ILE A 14 -24.24 17.57 -8.89
C ILE A 14 -22.91 18.32 -8.83
N TRP A 15 -21.82 17.58 -8.69
CA TRP A 15 -20.47 18.11 -8.58
C TRP A 15 -19.82 18.15 -9.96
N ALA A 16 -19.09 19.22 -10.25
CA ALA A 16 -18.23 19.28 -11.42
C ALA A 16 -17.03 18.35 -11.20
N ARG A 17 -16.88 17.33 -12.06
CA ARG A 17 -15.80 16.33 -11.96
C ARG A 17 -15.02 16.22 -13.27
N PHE A 18 -13.76 15.87 -13.11
CA PHE A 18 -12.85 15.58 -14.21
C PHE A 18 -12.95 14.10 -14.57
N TYR A 19 -13.06 13.84 -15.86
CA TYR A 19 -13.08 12.50 -16.44
C TYR A 19 -11.85 12.36 -17.32
N ASP A 20 -11.28 11.17 -17.35
CA ASP A 20 -10.22 10.83 -18.30
C ASP A 20 -10.80 10.63 -19.72
N PRO A 21 -9.96 10.48 -20.77
CA PRO A 21 -10.42 10.29 -22.14
C PRO A 21 -11.22 9.01 -22.37
N GLU A 22 -11.10 8.03 -21.47
CA GLU A 22 -11.80 6.75 -21.48
C GLU A 22 -13.14 6.82 -20.73
N GLY A 23 -13.44 7.97 -20.12
CA GLY A 23 -14.69 8.23 -19.42
C GLY A 23 -14.69 7.79 -17.96
N ASN A 24 -13.55 7.41 -17.37
CA ASN A 24 -13.49 7.14 -15.95
C ASN A 24 -13.32 8.43 -15.15
N LEU A 25 -13.92 8.43 -13.96
CA LEU A 25 -13.85 9.54 -13.04
C LEU A 25 -12.43 9.68 -12.52
N ILE A 26 -11.79 10.83 -12.73
CA ILE A 26 -10.48 11.10 -12.15
C ILE A 26 -10.68 11.39 -10.66
N PRO A 27 -10.15 10.55 -9.75
CA PRO A 27 -10.15 10.86 -8.33
C PRO A 27 -9.37 12.15 -8.10
N LEU A 28 -9.76 12.92 -7.08
CA LEU A 28 -9.01 14.13 -6.76
C LEU A 28 -7.55 13.76 -6.44
N PRO A 29 -6.58 14.64 -6.75
CA PRO A 29 -5.18 14.36 -6.45
C PRO A 29 -4.94 14.09 -4.95
N GLU A 30 -5.77 14.66 -4.08
CA GLU A 30 -5.73 14.43 -2.62
C GLU A 30 -6.18 13.02 -2.23
N GLU A 31 -7.28 12.52 -2.82
CA GLU A 31 -7.76 11.15 -2.63
C GLU A 31 -6.72 10.13 -3.15
N ALA A 32 -6.20 10.37 -4.35
CA ALA A 32 -5.16 9.52 -4.95
C ALA A 32 -3.87 9.54 -4.13
N ALA A 33 -3.53 10.67 -3.49
CA ALA A 33 -2.37 10.77 -2.61
C ALA A 33 -2.59 9.99 -1.31
N GLN A 34 -3.78 10.05 -0.72
CA GLN A 34 -4.11 9.25 0.47
C GLN A 34 -4.07 7.75 0.19
N GLU A 35 -4.68 7.29 -0.90
CA GLU A 35 -4.62 5.87 -1.29
C GLU A 35 -3.18 5.40 -1.50
N ARG A 36 -2.36 6.20 -2.19
CA ARG A 36 -0.94 5.88 -2.40
C ARG A 36 -0.15 5.85 -1.09
N ALA A 37 -0.43 6.77 -0.18
CA ALA A 37 0.22 6.80 1.14
C ALA A 37 -0.16 5.55 1.96
N ALA A 38 -1.44 5.16 1.96
CA ALA A 38 -1.90 3.95 2.61
C ALA A 38 -1.25 2.69 2.01
N ALA A 39 -1.25 2.57 0.69
CA ALA A 39 -0.62 1.45 -0.02
C ALA A 39 0.89 1.38 0.22
N ALA A 40 1.58 2.53 0.24
CA ALA A 40 3.00 2.61 0.55
C ALA A 40 3.29 2.17 2.01
N GLN A 41 2.44 2.57 2.95
CA GLN A 41 2.57 2.17 4.36
C GLN A 41 2.39 0.66 4.52
N GLU A 42 1.42 0.07 3.83
CA GLU A 42 1.21 -1.38 3.83
C GLU A 42 2.40 -2.13 3.23
N GLN A 43 2.92 -1.67 2.08
CA GLN A 43 4.13 -2.24 1.48
C GLN A 43 5.35 -2.15 2.40
N LEU A 44 5.54 -1.03 3.09
CA LEU A 44 6.62 -0.88 4.06
C LEU A 44 6.50 -1.87 5.21
N ASN A 45 5.29 -2.05 5.75
CA ASN A 45 5.03 -3.03 6.81
C ASN A 45 5.27 -4.47 6.32
N ALA A 46 4.77 -4.82 5.12
CA ALA A 46 4.99 -6.14 4.53
C ALA A 46 6.48 -6.42 4.29
N THR A 47 7.22 -5.42 3.82
CA THR A 47 8.67 -5.53 3.56
C THR A 47 9.45 -5.71 4.87
N GLN A 48 9.11 -4.95 5.92
CA GLN A 48 9.73 -5.10 7.24
C GLN A 48 9.48 -6.50 7.81
N GLN A 49 8.24 -6.98 7.76
CA GLN A 49 7.91 -8.34 8.22
C GLN A 49 8.66 -9.42 7.44
N ALA A 50 8.79 -9.27 6.11
CA ALA A 50 9.56 -10.21 5.29
C ALA A 50 11.03 -10.23 5.67
N LEU A 51 11.65 -9.06 5.89
CA LEU A 51 13.05 -8.94 6.31
C LEU A 51 13.28 -9.55 7.71
N GLU A 52 12.38 -9.30 8.65
CA GLU A 52 12.45 -9.90 9.99
C GLU A 52 12.32 -11.43 9.94
N ALA A 53 11.38 -11.94 9.15
CA ALA A 53 11.18 -13.37 8.95
C ALA A 53 12.43 -14.02 8.31
N GLU A 54 13.05 -13.37 7.33
CA GLU A 54 14.29 -13.83 6.72
C GLU A 54 15.43 -13.88 7.75
N ARG A 55 15.62 -12.79 8.51
CA ARG A 55 16.63 -12.75 9.59
C ARG A 55 16.42 -13.84 10.62
N GLN A 56 15.18 -14.10 11.03
CA GLN A 56 14.89 -15.19 11.96
C GLN A 56 15.16 -16.56 11.35
N ARG A 57 14.88 -16.78 10.07
CA ARG A 57 15.23 -18.03 9.37
C ARG A 57 16.74 -18.22 9.29
N SER A 58 17.47 -17.18 8.90
CA SER A 58 18.94 -17.19 8.82
C SER A 58 19.57 -17.45 10.19
N GLN A 59 19.11 -16.79 11.24
CA GLN A 59 19.59 -17.03 12.61
C GLN A 59 19.31 -18.46 13.08
N ARG A 60 18.10 -19.00 12.82
CA ARG A 60 17.77 -20.39 13.16
C ARG A 60 18.66 -21.39 12.41
N LEU A 61 18.91 -21.14 11.12
CA LEU A 61 19.79 -21.98 10.32
C LEU A 61 21.23 -21.92 10.84
N ALA A 62 21.75 -20.72 11.12
CA ALA A 62 23.08 -20.53 11.69
C ALA A 62 23.22 -21.21 13.07
N ALA A 63 22.20 -21.10 13.93
CA ALA A 63 22.17 -21.80 15.21
C ALA A 63 22.21 -23.33 15.00
N ARG A 64 21.39 -23.86 14.09
CA ARG A 64 21.37 -25.30 13.76
C ARG A 64 22.71 -25.80 13.22
N LEU A 65 23.38 -25.01 12.38
CA LEU A 65 24.70 -25.35 11.84
C LEU A 65 25.77 -25.37 12.93
N ARG A 66 25.75 -24.38 13.85
CA ARG A 66 26.63 -24.36 15.03
C ARG A 66 26.38 -25.53 15.96
N GLU A 67 25.12 -25.92 16.20
CA GLU A 67 24.77 -27.12 16.98
C GLU A 67 25.32 -28.40 16.37
N MET A 68 25.44 -28.47 15.03
CA MET A 68 26.05 -29.60 14.33
C MET A 68 27.59 -29.53 14.26
N GLY A 69 28.23 -28.55 14.92
CA GLY A 69 29.68 -28.41 14.96
C GLY A 69 30.31 -27.90 13.66
N ILE A 70 29.51 -27.30 12.77
CA ILE A 70 29.99 -26.69 11.53
C ILE A 70 30.23 -25.20 11.81
N GLU A 71 31.46 -24.87 12.19
CA GLU A 71 31.91 -23.50 12.41
C GLU A 71 32.29 -22.88 11.06
N LEU A 72 31.63 -21.76 10.71
CA LEU A 72 31.93 -20.93 9.53
C LEU A 72 32.92 -19.83 9.91
#